data_AF-A0A916KNG4-F1
#
_entry.id   AF-A0A916KNG4-F1
#
_cell.length_a   1.000
_cell.length_b   1.000
_cell.length_c   1.000
_cell.angle_alpha   90.00
_cell.angle_beta   90.00
_cell.angle_gamma   90.00
#
_symmetry.space_group_name_H-M   'P 1'
#
loop_
_entity.id
_entity.type
_entity.pdbx_description
1 polymer ?
#
loop_
_entity_poly.entity_id
_entity_poly.type
_entity_poly.pdbx_seq_one_letter_code
_entity_poly.pdbx_strand_id
1 'polypeptide(L)'
;MENFIPFMLIGAVVTAGLFGVISWLRKSNIKVSWYEWLIGIVGLGLLLLAVQHLFGAMSELFSYAAWMGFAIIGIPALILLAIAWQLVVRKTKKA
;
A
#
# COMPACT_ATOMS: atom_id res chain seq x y z
N MET A 1 -6.01 -9.89 21.63
CA MET A 1 -6.79 -10.28 20.42
C MET A 1 -7.57 -9.11 19.81
N GLU A 2 -7.60 -7.92 20.41
CA GLU A 2 -8.46 -6.81 19.98
C GLU A 2 -8.29 -6.38 18.51
N ASN A 3 -7.06 -6.45 17.97
CA ASN A 3 -6.78 -6.01 16.60
C ASN A 3 -6.97 -7.10 15.52
N PHE A 4 -7.38 -8.32 15.88
CA PHE A 4 -7.48 -9.43 14.92
C PHE A 4 -8.48 -9.15 13.78
N ILE A 5 -9.68 -8.67 14.12
CA ILE A 5 -10.72 -8.36 13.14
C ILE A 5 -10.28 -7.22 12.19
N PRO A 6 -9.78 -6.07 12.69
CA PRO A 6 -9.21 -5.04 11.84
C PRO A 6 -8.15 -5.54 10.85
N PHE A 7 -7.20 -6.37 11.29
CA PHE A 7 -6.16 -6.91 10.41
C PHE A 7 -6.71 -7.85 9.33
N MET A 8 -7.70 -8.68 9.65
CA MET A 8 -8.37 -9.50 8.64
C MET A 8 -9.07 -8.65 7.59
N LEU A 9 -9.78 -7.59 8.00
CA LEU A 9 -10.44 -6.68 7.07
C LEU A 9 -9.43 -5.94 6.17
N ILE A 10 -8.31 -5.48 6.74
CA ILE A 10 -7.22 -4.88 5.95
C ILE A 10 -6.70 -5.88 4.92
N GLY A 11 -6.45 -7.13 5.31
CA GLY A 11 -6.03 -8.18 4.39
C GLY A 11 -7.02 -8.40 3.24
N ALA A 12 -8.32 -8.50 3.56
CA ALA A 12 -9.37 -8.65 2.55
C ALA A 12 -9.43 -7.46 1.57
N VAL A 13 -9.34 -6.23 2.08
CA VAL A 13 -9.31 -5.01 1.25
C VAL A 13 -8.08 -4.98 0.35
N VAL A 14 -6.91 -5.33 0.88
CA VAL A 14 -5.66 -5.39 0.10
C VAL A 14 -5.75 -6.43 -1.01
N THR A 15 -6.23 -7.64 -0.71
CA THR A 15 -6.40 -8.70 -1.70
C THR A 15 -7.40 -8.31 -2.79
N ALA A 16 -8.56 -7.77 -2.41
CA ALA A 16 -9.56 -7.29 -3.35
C ALA A 16 -9.01 -6.15 -4.24
N GLY A 17 -8.28 -5.20 -3.64
CA GLY A 17 -7.63 -4.11 -4.35
C GLY A 17 -6.58 -4.60 -5.35
N LEU A 18 -5.69 -5.51 -4.94
CA LEU A 18 -4.70 -6.13 -5.83
C LEU A 18 -5.35 -6.88 -6.97
N PHE A 19 -6.40 -7.66 -6.69
CA PHE A 19 -7.16 -8.35 -7.72
C PHE A 19 -7.78 -7.36 -8.73
N GLY A 20 -8.35 -6.27 -8.26
CA GLY A 20 -8.91 -5.21 -9.10
C GLY A 20 -7.86 -4.57 -10.01
N VAL A 21 -6.70 -4.20 -9.44
CA VAL A 21 -5.58 -3.62 -10.19
C VAL A 21 -5.05 -4.60 -11.23
N ILE A 22 -4.79 -5.86 -10.87
CA ILE A 22 -4.27 -6.88 -11.80
C ILE A 22 -5.27 -7.17 -12.93
N SER A 23 -6.56 -7.28 -12.58
CA SER A 23 -7.64 -7.47 -13.56
C SER A 23 -7.72 -6.30 -14.55
N TRP A 24 -7.61 -5.05 -14.05
CA TRP A 24 -7.60 -3.85 -14.88
C TRP A 24 -6.37 -3.79 -15.80
N LEU A 25 -5.18 -4.11 -15.29
CA LEU A 25 -3.94 -4.18 -16.06
C LEU A 25 -4.06 -5.17 -17.22
N ARG A 26 -4.61 -6.37 -16.94
CA ARG A 26 -4.84 -7.42 -17.94
C ARG A 26 -5.85 -6.98 -19.00
N LYS A 27 -6.99 -6.42 -18.58
CA LYS A 27 -8.04 -5.93 -19.50
C LYS A 27 -7.53 -4.82 -20.42
N SER A 28 -6.62 -3.98 -19.90
CA SER A 28 -6.07 -2.82 -20.62
C SER A 28 -4.78 -3.16 -21.40
N ASN A 29 -4.34 -4.43 -21.39
CA ASN A 29 -3.11 -4.91 -22.02
C ASN A 29 -1.85 -4.09 -21.64
N ILE A 30 -1.80 -3.62 -20.38
CA ILE A 30 -0.71 -2.80 -19.87
C ILE A 30 0.43 -3.70 -19.42
N LYS A 31 1.61 -3.53 -20.03
CA LYS A 31 2.84 -4.20 -19.59
C LYS A 31 3.49 -3.40 -18.46
N VAL A 32 3.44 -3.97 -17.25
CA VAL A 32 4.10 -3.43 -16.05
C VAL A 32 5.57 -3.85 -16.05
N SER A 33 6.47 -2.88 -15.93
CA SER A 33 7.91 -3.10 -15.86
C SER A 33 8.32 -3.65 -14.49
N TRP A 34 9.45 -4.35 -14.39
CA TRP A 34 9.93 -4.94 -13.11
C TRP A 34 10.08 -3.90 -11.99
N TYR A 35 10.56 -2.69 -12.31
CA TYR A 35 10.75 -1.63 -11.32
C TYR A 35 9.43 -1.02 -10.86
N GLU A 36 8.38 -1.02 -11.69
CA GLU A 36 7.04 -0.56 -11.30
C GLU A 36 6.42 -1.53 -10.29
N TRP A 37 6.63 -2.84 -10.51
CA TRP A 37 6.28 -3.87 -9.53
C TRP A 37 7.05 -3.69 -8.22
N LEU A 38 8.37 -3.47 -8.29
CA LEU A 38 9.20 -3.28 -7.10
C LEU A 38 8.73 -2.05 -6.29
N ILE A 39 8.55 -0.90 -6.94
CA ILE A 39 8.09 0.34 -6.28
C ILE A 39 6.70 0.12 -5.67
N GLY A 40 5.78 -0.53 -6.40
CA GLY A 40 4.44 -0.83 -5.90
C GLY A 40 4.42 -1.76 -4.70
N ILE A 41 5.21 -2.84 -4.73
CA ILE A 41 5.32 -3.81 -3.64
C ILE A 41 5.96 -3.17 -2.41
N VAL A 42 7.05 -2.42 -2.59
CA VAL A 42 7.72 -1.71 -1.49
C VAL A 42 6.79 -0.67 -0.88
N GLY A 43 6.10 0.12 -1.71
CA GLY A 43 5.11 1.09 -1.24
C GLY A 43 3.97 0.44 -0.44
N LEU A 44 3.41 -0.67 -0.93
CA LEU A 44 2.36 -1.40 -0.23
C LEU A 44 2.88 -2.01 1.08
N GLY A 45 4.06 -2.62 1.06
CA GLY A 45 4.69 -3.21 2.24
C GLY A 45 4.96 -2.18 3.33
N LEU A 46 5.50 -1.01 2.97
CA LEU A 46 5.71 0.09 3.91
C LEU A 46 4.38 0.64 4.46
N LEU A 47 3.33 0.72 3.64
CA LEU A 47 2.03 1.18 4.12
C LEU A 47 1.44 0.21 5.16
N LEU A 48 1.52 -1.10 4.90
CA LEU A 48 1.08 -2.12 5.84
C LEU A 48 1.92 -2.11 7.12
N LEU A 49 3.22 -1.89 7.01
CA LEU A 49 4.11 -1.74 8.15
C LEU A 49 3.76 -0.50 8.98
N ALA A 50 3.48 0.64 8.35
CA ALA A 50 3.04 1.86 9.04
C ALA A 50 1.76 1.60 9.85
N VAL A 51 0.77 0.95 9.22
CA VAL A 51 -0.48 0.59 9.88
C VAL A 51 -0.23 -0.35 11.07
N GLN A 52 0.57 -1.40 10.88
CA GLN A 52 0.91 -2.33 11.97
C GLN A 52 1.63 -1.63 13.12
N HIS A 53 2.58 -0.74 12.82
CA HIS A 53 3.27 0.10 13.81
C HIS A 53 2.27 0.96 14.61
N LEU A 54 1.34 1.63 13.94
CA LEU A 54 0.32 2.46 14.57
C LEU A 54 -0.50 1.66 15.60
N PHE A 55 -1.04 0.50 15.21
CA PHE A 55 -1.82 -0.35 16.11
C PHE A 55 -0.98 -0.91 17.27
N GLY A 56 0.28 -1.28 17.01
CA GLY A 56 1.21 -1.76 18.04
C GLY A 56 1.49 -0.69 19.09
N ALA A 57 1.99 0.47 18.66
CA ALA A 57 2.35 1.56 19.57
C ALA A 57 1.14 2.16 20.31
N MET A 58 -0.06 2.17 19.70
CA MET A 58 -1.29 2.57 20.38
C MET A 58 -1.70 1.62 21.49
N SER A 59 -1.49 0.30 21.31
CA SER A 59 -1.76 -0.69 22.36
C SER A 59 -0.84 -0.56 23.57
N GLU A 60 0.32 0.08 23.39
CA GLU A 60 1.30 0.38 24.44
C GLU A 60 1.15 1.83 24.98
N LEU A 61 0.07 2.52 24.64
CA LEU A 61 -0.23 3.90 25.07
C LEU A 61 0.78 4.97 24.60
N PHE A 62 1.61 4.65 23.59
CA PHE A 62 2.57 5.59 23.00
C PHE A 62 1.97 6.41 21.85
N SER A 63 0.92 7.17 22.12
CA SER A 63 0.12 7.87 21.09
C SER A 63 0.95 8.77 20.15
N TYR A 64 1.85 9.58 20.70
CA TYR A 64 2.70 10.45 19.88
C TYR A 64 3.64 9.65 18.96
N ALA A 65 4.32 8.64 19.49
CA ALA A 65 5.24 7.79 18.72
C ALA A 65 4.50 6.93 17.68
N ALA A 66 3.27 6.52 17.99
CA ALA A 66 2.42 5.78 17.08
C ALA A 66 2.08 6.61 15.83
N TRP A 67 1.59 7.84 16.02
CA TRP A 67 1.30 8.76 14.91
C TRP A 67 2.56 9.20 14.17
N MET A 68 3.67 9.42 14.87
CA MET A 68 4.93 9.82 14.22
C MET A 68 5.56 8.71 13.40
N GLY A 69 5.65 7.49 13.93
CA GLY A 69 6.12 6.35 13.14
C GLY A 69 5.19 6.06 11.95
N PHE A 70 3.86 6.18 12.14
CA PHE A 70 2.91 6.06 11.04
C PHE A 70 3.17 7.09 9.94
N ALA A 71 3.40 8.36 10.28
CA ALA A 71 3.67 9.40 9.29
C ALA A 71 5.03 9.20 8.59
N ILE A 72 6.09 8.92 9.35
CA ILE A 72 7.46 8.75 8.84
C ILE A 72 7.53 7.59 7.84
N ILE A 73 6.78 6.52 8.08
CA ILE A 73 6.78 5.33 7.23
C ILE A 73 5.69 5.43 6.15
N GLY A 74 4.50 5.90 6.51
CA GLY A 74 3.32 5.96 5.67
C GLY A 74 3.41 7.02 4.57
N ILE A 75 4.01 8.19 4.83
CA ILE A 75 4.16 9.22 3.80
C ILE A 75 5.05 8.73 2.63
N PRO A 76 6.26 8.20 2.87
CA PRO A 76 7.05 7.57 1.81
C PRO A 76 6.31 6.44 1.10
N ALA A 77 5.57 5.61 1.83
CA ALA A 77 4.77 4.53 1.25
C ALA A 77 3.74 5.05 0.24
N LEU A 78 2.98 6.09 0.61
CA LEU A 78 1.99 6.72 -0.26
C LEU A 78 2.64 7.38 -1.48
N ILE A 79 3.81 8.01 -1.32
CA ILE A 79 4.58 8.59 -2.42
C ILE A 79 4.99 7.50 -3.41
N LEU A 80 5.53 6.37 -2.95
CA LEU A 80 5.93 5.26 -3.83
C LEU A 80 4.72 4.67 -4.58
N LEU A 81 3.59 4.47 -3.89
CA LEU A 81 2.36 3.99 -4.53
C LEU A 81 1.84 4.98 -5.58
N ALA A 82 1.89 6.28 -5.29
CA ALA A 82 1.52 7.33 -6.25
C ALA A 82 2.44 7.34 -7.47
N ILE A 83 3.75 7.16 -7.27
CA ILE A 83 4.73 7.06 -8.37
C ILE A 83 4.45 5.82 -9.22
N ALA A 84 4.29 4.64 -8.61
CA ALA A 84 3.98 3.41 -9.32
C ALA A 84 2.69 3.55 -10.15
N TRP A 85 1.63 4.12 -9.55
CA TRP A 85 0.38 4.42 -10.23
C TRP A 85 0.57 5.35 -11.44
N GLN A 86 1.30 6.45 -11.27
CA GLN A 86 1.57 7.41 -12.33
C GLN A 86 2.35 6.79 -13.50
N LEU A 87 3.35 5.95 -13.21
CA LEU A 87 4.13 5.25 -14.25
C LEU A 87 3.24 4.33 -15.08
N VAL A 88 2.35 3.58 -14.43
CA VAL A 88 1.41 2.65 -15.08
C VAL A 88 0.34 3.40 -15.89
N VAL A 89 -0.34 4.38 -15.30
CA VAL A 89 -1.44 5.11 -15.99
C VAL A 89 -0.93 5.94 -17.16
N ARG A 90 0.30 6.47 -17.11
CA ARG A 90 0.85 7.21 -18.26
C ARG A 90 1.06 6.32 -19.49
N LYS A 91 1.19 5.00 -19.32
CA LYS A 91 1.28 4.05 -20.45
C LYS A 91 -0.06 3.89 -21.16
N THR A 92 -1.18 4.03 -20.46
CA THR A 92 -2.51 3.94 -21.08
C THR A 92 -2.85 5.14 -21.94
N LYS A 93 -2.25 6.30 -21.68
CA LYS A 93 -2.47 7.53 -22.45
C LYS A 93 -1.63 7.62 -23.72
N LYS A 94 -0.59 6.77 -23.84
CA LYS A 94 0.32 6.74 -24.99
C LYS A 94 -0.03 5.64 -26.00
N ALA A 95 -0.92 4.72 -25.61
CA ALA A 95 -1.48 3.69 -26.49
C ALA A 95 -2.78 4.20 -27.12
#